data_AF-A0A7W0HDD7-F1
#
_entry.id   AF-A0A7W0HDD7-F1
#
_cell.length_a   1.000
_cell.length_b   1.000
_cell.length_c   1.000
_cell.angle_alpha   90.00
_cell.angle_beta   90.00
_cell.angle_gamma   90.00
#
_symmetry.space_group_name_H-M   'P 1'
#
loop_
_entity.id
_entity.type
_entity.pdbx_description
1 polymer ?
#
loop_
_entity_poly.entity_id
_entity_poly.type
_entity_poly.pdbx_seq_one_letter_code
_entity_poly.pdbx_strand_id
1 'polypeptide(L)'
;PNVVEDGQLLLMRPVRFAGRTPFPLLNPDCGGQVATIVGTEGADRLFGTAGPDVIVGLGGNDSIYGYGGDDVICGGDGIDVIYGGDGIDFIDGGAGDDRVIGDGGNDDLRGGSGVDRVFGMDGDDRLDGGSQTDYCYGGVGTNTFTACEVFPAGTG
;
A
#
# COMPACT_ATOMS: atom_id res chain seq x y z
N PRO A 1 14.18 -10.67 -30.39
CA PRO A 1 15.60 -10.28 -30.44
C PRO A 1 16.01 -9.67 -29.10
N ASN A 2 16.86 -10.40 -28.39
CA ASN A 2 17.38 -10.05 -27.07
C ASN A 2 18.50 -9.03 -27.25
N VAL A 3 18.54 -8.00 -26.41
CA VAL A 3 19.71 -7.14 -26.25
C VAL A 3 20.44 -7.62 -24.99
N VAL A 4 21.73 -7.88 -25.15
CA VAL A 4 22.63 -8.49 -24.17
C VAL A 4 23.60 -7.41 -23.70
N GLU A 5 23.67 -7.15 -22.41
CA GLU A 5 24.89 -6.70 -21.76
C GLU A 5 25.15 -7.64 -20.56
N ASP A 6 26.38 -8.16 -20.51
CA ASP A 6 27.00 -8.88 -19.39
C ASP A 6 26.35 -10.16 -18.86
N GLY A 7 25.78 -10.97 -19.78
CA GLY A 7 26.06 -12.42 -19.81
C GLY A 7 25.59 -13.29 -18.63
N GLN A 8 24.87 -12.77 -17.64
CA GLN A 8 24.21 -13.56 -16.62
C GLN A 8 22.71 -13.64 -16.89
N LEU A 9 22.32 -14.73 -17.57
CA LEU A 9 20.99 -15.30 -17.44
C LEU A 9 20.86 -15.72 -15.96
N LEU A 10 20.32 -14.84 -15.10
CA LEU A 10 19.90 -15.23 -13.77
C LEU A 10 18.70 -16.17 -13.92
N LEU A 11 19.01 -17.44 -14.16
CA LEU A 11 18.10 -18.53 -13.82
C LEU A 11 17.73 -18.33 -12.35
N MET A 12 16.48 -17.90 -12.11
CA MET A 12 15.85 -18.04 -10.80
C MET A 12 16.04 -19.49 -10.36
N ARG A 13 16.96 -19.70 -9.41
CA ARG A 13 17.07 -20.99 -8.74
C ARG A 13 15.86 -21.09 -7.82
N PRO A 14 15.06 -22.17 -7.84
CA PRO A 14 13.97 -22.30 -6.91
C PRO A 14 14.55 -22.52 -5.52
N VAL A 15 14.38 -21.55 -4.62
CA VAL A 15 14.65 -21.74 -3.20
C VAL A 15 13.54 -22.63 -2.67
N ARG A 16 13.88 -23.89 -2.36
CA ARG A 16 12.97 -24.80 -1.66
C ARG A 16 12.86 -24.36 -0.21
N PHE A 17 11.72 -23.83 0.20
CA PHE A 17 11.33 -23.80 1.61
C PHE A 17 10.45 -25.01 1.91
N ALA A 18 10.82 -25.74 2.95
CA ALA A 18 10.05 -26.87 3.44
C ALA A 18 8.75 -26.38 4.08
N GLY A 19 7.59 -26.74 3.51
CA GLY A 19 6.36 -26.92 4.27
C GLY A 19 5.47 -25.71 4.56
N ARG A 20 5.66 -24.55 3.93
CA ARG A 20 4.64 -23.49 3.87
C ARG A 20 4.38 -23.14 2.40
N THR A 21 3.12 -22.98 2.04
CA THR A 21 2.63 -22.81 0.65
C THR A 21 3.40 -21.71 -0.10
N PRO A 22 3.55 -21.82 -1.43
CA PRO A 22 4.35 -20.89 -2.21
C PRO A 22 3.56 -19.61 -2.44
N PHE A 23 3.50 -18.75 -1.43
CA PHE A 23 3.34 -17.32 -1.67
C PHE A 23 4.74 -16.79 -1.98
N PRO A 24 4.96 -16.09 -3.10
CA PRO A 24 6.24 -15.46 -3.33
C PRO A 24 6.51 -14.54 -2.14
N LEU A 25 7.68 -14.71 -1.52
CA LEU A 25 8.23 -13.76 -0.55
C LEU A 25 8.62 -12.49 -1.30
N LEU A 26 7.62 -11.79 -1.84
CA LEU A 26 7.78 -10.45 -2.35
C LEU A 26 7.84 -9.53 -1.15
N ASN A 27 8.87 -8.70 -1.14
CA ASN A 27 8.91 -7.54 -0.27
C ASN A 27 7.60 -6.76 -0.52
N PRO A 28 6.77 -6.50 0.51
CA PRO A 28 5.48 -5.84 0.33
C PRO A 28 5.66 -4.38 -0.12
N ASP A 29 6.89 -3.85 -0.12
CA ASP A 29 7.18 -2.51 -0.58
C ASP A 29 6.89 -2.31 -2.08
N CYS A 30 6.49 -1.08 -2.42
CA CYS A 30 6.25 -0.54 -3.76
C CYS A 30 7.39 -0.67 -4.79
N GLY A 31 8.53 -1.29 -4.43
CA GLY A 31 9.69 -1.48 -5.29
C GLY A 31 9.95 -2.91 -5.75
N GLY A 32 9.10 -3.90 -5.39
CA GLY A 32 9.42 -5.31 -5.57
C GLY A 32 8.53 -6.13 -6.51
N GLN A 33 7.30 -5.69 -6.77
CA GLN A 33 6.25 -6.53 -7.36
C GLN A 33 5.95 -6.15 -8.81
N VAL A 34 5.56 -7.13 -9.64
CA VAL A 34 5.06 -6.86 -10.99
C VAL A 34 3.62 -6.36 -10.85
N ALA A 35 3.42 -5.06 -11.08
CA ALA A 35 2.10 -4.44 -11.01
C ALA A 35 1.09 -5.13 -11.94
N THR A 36 -0.09 -5.45 -11.42
CA THR A 36 -1.24 -5.92 -12.20
C THR A 36 -1.98 -4.75 -12.82
N ILE A 37 -1.95 -3.59 -12.17
CA ILE A 37 -2.63 -2.36 -12.59
C ILE A 37 -1.65 -1.19 -12.45
N VAL A 38 -1.51 -0.40 -13.51
CA VAL A 38 -0.61 0.77 -13.55
C VAL A 38 -1.37 1.96 -14.14
N GLY A 39 -1.34 3.08 -13.43
CA GLY A 39 -1.82 4.38 -13.88
C GLY A 39 -0.86 5.08 -14.83
N THR A 40 -0.91 6.40 -14.83
CA THR A 40 -0.15 7.30 -15.68
C THR A 40 0.45 8.44 -14.85
N GLU A 41 1.11 9.40 -15.48
CA GLU A 41 1.62 10.60 -14.81
C GLU A 41 0.54 11.68 -14.59
N GLY A 42 -0.74 11.30 -14.72
CA GLY A 42 -1.88 12.20 -14.56
C GLY A 42 -2.98 11.54 -13.74
N ALA A 43 -3.96 12.33 -13.33
CA ALA A 43 -5.03 11.85 -12.45
C ALA A 43 -5.83 10.68 -13.04
N ASP A 44 -5.78 9.55 -12.34
CA ASP A 44 -6.38 8.29 -12.73
C ASP A 44 -7.46 7.80 -11.77
N ARG A 45 -8.23 6.82 -12.25
CA ARG A 45 -9.15 6.02 -11.45
C ARG A 45 -8.81 4.55 -11.62
N LEU A 46 -8.26 3.95 -10.59
CA LEU A 46 -7.76 2.58 -10.60
C LEU A 46 -8.64 1.69 -9.73
N PHE A 47 -8.92 0.49 -10.22
CA PHE A 47 -9.84 -0.46 -9.60
C PHE A 47 -9.24 -1.86 -9.63
N GLY A 48 -8.95 -2.39 -8.45
CA GLY A 48 -8.58 -3.78 -8.23
C GLY A 48 -9.75 -4.74 -8.42
N THR A 49 -9.61 -5.92 -7.86
CA THR A 49 -10.50 -7.05 -8.02
C THR A 49 -10.91 -7.60 -6.65
N ALA A 50 -11.56 -8.77 -6.62
CA ALA A 50 -11.88 -9.44 -5.36
C ALA A 50 -10.76 -10.40 -4.90
N GLY A 51 -9.59 -10.34 -5.52
CA GLY A 51 -8.41 -11.08 -5.12
C GLY A 51 -7.17 -10.20 -5.14
N PRO A 52 -6.00 -10.73 -4.73
CA PRO A 52 -4.79 -9.95 -4.52
C PRO A 52 -4.34 -9.19 -5.78
N ASP A 53 -4.17 -7.89 -5.64
CA ASP A 53 -3.75 -6.97 -6.68
C ASP A 53 -2.45 -6.22 -6.32
N VAL A 54 -1.77 -5.75 -7.36
CA VAL A 54 -0.62 -4.86 -7.25
C VAL A 54 -0.91 -3.63 -8.09
N ILE A 55 -1.21 -2.52 -7.43
CA ILE A 55 -1.70 -1.29 -8.05
C ILE A 55 -0.68 -0.16 -7.87
N VAL A 56 -0.33 0.52 -8.96
CA VAL A 56 0.61 1.66 -8.94
C VAL A 56 0.00 2.85 -9.67
N GLY A 57 -0.22 3.97 -8.97
CA GLY A 57 -0.76 5.22 -9.52
C GLY A 57 0.24 5.96 -10.41
N LEU A 58 1.49 6.05 -9.95
CA LEU A 58 2.61 6.81 -10.54
C LEU A 58 2.58 8.29 -10.16
N GLY A 59 1.90 9.12 -10.94
CA GLY A 59 1.92 10.57 -10.74
C GLY A 59 0.55 11.17 -11.01
N GLY A 60 0.24 12.30 -10.39
CA GLY A 60 -1.09 12.90 -10.48
C GLY A 60 -1.93 12.58 -9.25
N ASN A 61 -3.16 13.08 -9.24
CA ASN A 61 -4.06 12.92 -8.09
C ASN A 61 -5.02 11.77 -8.36
N ASP A 62 -4.75 10.62 -7.80
CA ASP A 62 -5.41 9.37 -8.14
C ASP A 62 -6.54 9.01 -7.18
N SER A 63 -7.47 8.20 -7.68
CA SER A 63 -8.44 7.49 -6.84
C SER A 63 -8.26 5.99 -7.05
N ILE A 64 -7.79 5.30 -6.02
CA ILE A 64 -7.41 3.90 -6.09
C ILE A 64 -8.29 3.08 -5.13
N TYR A 65 -8.80 1.95 -5.62
CA TYR A 65 -9.67 1.04 -4.88
C TYR A 65 -9.15 -0.40 -5.05
N GLY A 66 -8.66 -1.04 -3.98
CA GLY A 66 -8.21 -2.44 -4.00
C GLY A 66 -9.36 -3.44 -4.03
N TYR A 67 -10.42 -3.14 -3.26
CA TYR A 67 -11.65 -3.93 -3.05
C TYR A 67 -11.49 -5.11 -2.12
N GLY A 68 -10.92 -6.23 -2.56
CA GLY A 68 -10.81 -7.38 -1.69
C GLY A 68 -9.68 -8.31 -2.08
N GLY A 69 -9.14 -9.02 -1.10
CA GLY A 69 -7.86 -9.72 -1.25
C GLY A 69 -6.74 -8.94 -0.57
N ASP A 70 -5.58 -9.57 -0.44
CA ASP A 70 -4.41 -8.96 0.20
C ASP A 70 -3.66 -8.14 -0.87
N ASP A 71 -3.83 -6.82 -0.86
CA ASP A 71 -3.37 -5.94 -1.93
C ASP A 71 -2.04 -5.24 -1.61
N VAL A 72 -1.33 -4.84 -2.67
CA VAL A 72 -0.20 -3.91 -2.60
C VAL A 72 -0.52 -2.69 -3.44
N ILE A 73 -0.71 -1.55 -2.78
CA ILE A 73 -1.15 -0.31 -3.44
C ILE A 73 -0.12 0.81 -3.22
N CYS A 74 0.27 1.46 -4.31
CA CYS A 74 1.22 2.57 -4.32
C CYS A 74 0.57 3.76 -5.03
N GLY A 75 0.30 4.86 -4.32
CA GLY A 75 -0.23 6.10 -4.89
C GLY A 75 0.78 6.73 -5.84
N GLY A 76 1.91 7.16 -5.28
CA GLY A 76 3.00 7.76 -6.04
C GLY A 76 3.07 9.26 -5.78
N ASP A 77 3.38 10.07 -6.78
CA ASP A 77 3.44 11.52 -6.63
C ASP A 77 2.05 12.15 -6.85
N GLY A 78 1.55 12.93 -5.91
CA GLY A 78 0.31 13.71 -6.05
C GLY A 78 -0.55 13.64 -4.80
N ILE A 79 -1.78 14.13 -4.90
CA ILE A 79 -2.74 14.03 -3.78
C ILE A 79 -3.69 12.89 -4.08
N ASP A 80 -3.45 11.76 -3.43
CA ASP A 80 -4.14 10.51 -3.71
C ASP A 80 -5.24 10.20 -2.70
N VAL A 81 -6.24 9.46 -3.17
CA VAL A 81 -7.27 8.85 -2.32
C VAL A 81 -7.25 7.35 -2.55
N ILE A 82 -6.85 6.61 -1.53
CA ILE A 82 -6.62 5.17 -1.61
C ILE A 82 -7.52 4.45 -0.61
N TYR A 83 -8.20 3.41 -1.10
CA TYR A 83 -8.98 2.46 -0.31
C TYR A 83 -8.39 1.06 -0.55
N GLY A 84 -7.92 0.40 0.51
CA GLY A 84 -7.46 -1.00 0.49
C GLY A 84 -8.62 -1.92 0.20
N GLY A 85 -9.53 -2.05 1.17
CA GLY A 85 -10.72 -2.87 1.05
C GLY A 85 -10.69 -3.99 2.09
N ASP A 86 -11.24 -5.16 1.74
CA ASP A 86 -11.21 -6.32 2.64
C ASP A 86 -9.92 -7.13 2.38
N GLY A 87 -9.02 -7.28 3.34
CA GLY A 87 -7.80 -8.06 3.15
C GLY A 87 -6.69 -7.65 4.10
N ILE A 88 -5.53 -8.28 3.99
CA ILE A 88 -4.32 -7.78 4.64
C ILE A 88 -3.57 -6.94 3.61
N ASP A 89 -3.74 -5.63 3.70
CA ASP A 89 -3.26 -4.72 2.68
C ASP A 89 -1.94 -4.06 3.07
N PHE A 90 -1.13 -3.80 2.05
CA PHE A 90 0.00 -2.88 2.11
C PHE A 90 -0.32 -1.66 1.26
N ILE A 91 -0.30 -0.47 1.86
CA ILE A 91 -0.59 0.78 1.15
C ILE A 91 0.48 1.82 1.44
N ASP A 92 1.01 2.43 0.39
CA ASP A 92 1.92 3.59 0.44
C ASP A 92 1.31 4.73 -0.38
N GLY A 93 0.98 5.84 0.28
CA GLY A 93 0.47 7.06 -0.38
C GLY A 93 1.49 7.67 -1.32
N GLY A 94 2.75 7.72 -0.89
CA GLY A 94 3.84 8.29 -1.67
C GLY A 94 4.08 9.75 -1.32
N ALA A 95 4.06 10.65 -2.30
CA ALA A 95 4.42 12.04 -2.13
C ALA A 95 3.24 12.98 -2.41
N GLY A 96 2.73 13.63 -1.38
CA GLY A 96 1.68 14.65 -1.42
C GLY A 96 0.76 14.47 -0.23
N ASP A 97 -0.29 15.29 -0.12
CA ASP A 97 -1.17 15.27 1.05
C ASP A 97 -2.25 14.20 0.91
N ASP A 98 -1.93 12.96 1.25
CA ASP A 98 -2.71 11.80 0.86
C ASP A 98 -3.85 11.46 1.82
N ARG A 99 -4.80 10.67 1.32
CA ARG A 99 -5.85 10.04 2.12
C ARG A 99 -5.82 8.53 1.90
N VAL A 100 -5.32 7.81 2.90
CA VAL A 100 -5.17 6.35 2.89
C VAL A 100 -6.18 5.72 3.84
N ILE A 101 -6.98 4.75 3.37
CA ILE A 101 -7.93 3.97 4.16
C ILE A 101 -7.65 2.48 3.95
N GLY A 102 -7.40 1.73 5.03
CA GLY A 102 -7.24 0.28 5.01
C GLY A 102 -8.57 -0.46 4.80
N ASP A 103 -9.62 -0.01 5.49
CA ASP A 103 -10.94 -0.66 5.56
C ASP A 103 -10.93 -1.92 6.46
N GLY A 104 -10.90 -3.13 5.91
CA GLY A 104 -11.12 -4.34 6.68
C GLY A 104 -9.93 -5.27 6.67
N GLY A 105 -9.26 -5.45 7.80
CA GLY A 105 -8.17 -6.41 7.98
C GLY A 105 -7.01 -5.84 8.76
N ASN A 106 -5.84 -6.46 8.67
CA ASN A 106 -4.68 -6.06 9.49
C ASN A 106 -3.63 -5.42 8.59
N ASP A 107 -3.69 -4.10 8.43
CA ASP A 107 -3.01 -3.44 7.32
C ASP A 107 -1.67 -2.80 7.71
N ASP A 108 -0.77 -2.61 6.73
CA ASP A 108 0.42 -1.73 6.84
C ASP A 108 0.20 -0.51 5.95
N LEU A 109 -0.15 0.61 6.57
CA LEU A 109 -0.56 1.85 5.91
C LEU A 109 0.49 2.94 6.10
N ARG A 110 0.97 3.52 5.00
CA ARG A 110 1.97 4.59 4.99
C ARG A 110 1.43 5.81 4.26
N GLY A 111 1.46 6.96 4.91
CA GLY A 111 1.15 8.26 4.29
C GLY A 111 2.23 8.65 3.29
N GLY A 112 3.47 8.74 3.79
CA GLY A 112 4.65 8.97 2.95
C GLY A 112 5.24 10.34 3.22
N SER A 113 5.33 11.21 2.22
CA SER A 113 5.74 12.60 2.43
C SER A 113 4.57 13.53 2.12
N GLY A 114 4.15 14.34 3.08
CA GLY A 114 2.95 15.14 2.88
C GLY A 114 2.37 15.55 4.21
N VAL A 115 1.19 16.14 4.23
CA VAL A 115 0.35 16.15 5.42
C VAL A 115 -0.77 15.15 5.19
N ASP A 116 -0.57 13.95 5.73
CA ASP A 116 -1.37 12.79 5.36
C ASP A 116 -2.52 12.54 6.32
N ARG A 117 -3.54 11.82 5.84
CA ARG A 117 -4.60 11.26 6.66
C ARG A 117 -4.69 9.76 6.45
N VAL A 118 -4.31 9.00 7.47
CA VAL A 118 -4.21 7.54 7.41
C VAL A 118 -5.25 6.91 8.34
N PHE A 119 -6.11 6.05 7.81
CA PHE A 119 -7.21 5.42 8.54
C PHE A 119 -7.12 3.89 8.43
N GLY A 120 -6.95 3.18 9.56
CA GLY A 120 -6.94 1.72 9.61
C GLY A 120 -8.33 1.13 9.42
N MET A 121 -9.23 1.50 10.34
CA MET A 121 -10.64 1.07 10.44
C MET A 121 -10.79 -0.25 11.20
N ASP A 122 -11.02 -1.39 10.57
CA ASP A 122 -11.31 -2.64 11.26
C ASP A 122 -10.11 -3.58 11.26
N GLY A 123 -9.37 -3.70 12.38
CA GLY A 123 -8.38 -4.75 12.59
C GLY A 123 -7.15 -4.29 13.36
N ASP A 124 -6.11 -5.13 13.39
CA ASP A 124 -4.86 -4.78 14.07
C ASP A 124 -3.88 -4.15 13.07
N ASP A 125 -3.91 -2.83 12.97
CA ASP A 125 -3.22 -2.08 11.92
C ASP A 125 -1.88 -1.50 12.37
N ARG A 126 -0.99 -1.34 11.39
CA ARG A 126 0.23 -0.53 11.49
C ARG A 126 0.05 0.71 10.62
N LEU A 127 0.06 1.88 11.27
CA LEU A 127 -0.06 3.17 10.59
C LEU A 127 1.26 3.95 10.74
N ASP A 128 1.78 4.43 9.62
CA ASP A 128 2.94 5.32 9.56
C ASP A 128 2.55 6.60 8.81
N GLY A 129 2.55 7.73 9.49
CA GLY A 129 2.30 9.03 8.87
C GLY A 129 3.41 9.42 7.89
N GLY A 130 4.65 9.00 8.17
CA GLY A 130 5.81 9.38 7.39
C GLY A 130 6.38 10.75 7.78
N SER A 131 6.55 11.64 6.81
CA SER A 131 7.21 12.94 7.02
C SER A 131 6.19 14.06 7.20
N GLN A 132 6.52 15.02 8.08
CA GLN A 132 5.68 16.16 8.49
C GLN A 132 4.68 15.78 9.59
N THR A 133 3.50 16.40 9.60
CA THR A 133 2.54 16.29 10.69
C THR A 133 1.28 15.66 10.15
N ASP A 134 1.15 14.35 10.40
CA ASP A 134 0.12 13.52 9.81
C ASP A 134 -0.97 13.16 10.81
N TYR A 135 -2.16 12.84 10.30
CA TYR A 135 -3.34 12.56 11.11
C TYR A 135 -3.75 11.11 10.95
N CYS A 136 -3.58 10.31 12.00
CA CYS A 136 -3.86 8.88 11.95
C CYS A 136 -5.02 8.47 12.85
N TYR A 137 -5.85 7.55 12.37
CA TYR A 137 -6.93 6.93 13.13
C TYR A 137 -6.97 5.42 12.88
N GLY A 138 -6.63 4.63 13.89
CA GLY A 138 -6.57 3.17 13.76
C GLY A 138 -7.94 2.48 13.73
N GLY A 139 -8.97 3.05 14.36
CA GLY A 139 -10.28 2.38 14.44
C GLY A 139 -10.35 1.25 15.47
N VAL A 140 -11.09 0.18 15.16
CA VAL A 140 -11.27 -1.02 15.99
C VAL A 140 -9.99 -1.84 15.96
N GLY A 141 -9.66 -2.53 17.06
CA GLY A 141 -8.49 -3.40 17.15
C GLY A 141 -7.30 -2.76 17.86
N THR A 142 -6.15 -3.45 17.83
CA THR A 142 -4.91 -3.06 18.50
C THR A 142 -3.94 -2.48 17.48
N ASN A 143 -3.91 -1.16 17.44
CA ASN A 143 -3.20 -0.42 16.41
C ASN A 143 -1.84 0.12 16.87
N THR A 144 -0.87 0.12 15.96
CA THR A 144 0.46 0.72 16.16
C THR A 144 0.62 1.96 15.28
N PHE A 145 1.10 3.06 15.87
CA PHE A 145 1.26 4.33 15.17
C PHE A 145 2.73 4.76 15.16
N THR A 146 3.22 5.21 14.00
CA THR A 146 4.54 5.83 13.80
C THR A 146 4.33 7.17 13.11
N ALA A 147 5.07 8.21 13.52
CA ALA A 147 5.01 9.55 12.89
C ALA A 147 3.60 10.15 12.73
N CYS A 148 2.68 9.86 13.66
CA CYS A 148 1.30 10.33 13.60
C CYS A 148 0.95 11.28 14.75
N GLU A 149 0.17 12.32 14.47
CA GLU A 149 -0.78 12.91 15.41
C GLU A 149 -2.02 12.02 15.47
N VAL A 150 -2.16 11.30 16.58
CA VAL A 150 -3.30 10.39 16.78
C VAL A 150 -4.50 11.21 17.27
N PHE A 151 -5.63 11.11 16.58
CA PHE A 151 -6.88 11.70 17.08
C PHE A 151 -7.19 11.07 18.45
N PRO A 152 -7.29 11.86 19.54
CA PRO A 152 -7.70 11.31 20.81
C PRO A 152 -9.09 10.68 20.63
N ALA A 153 -9.22 9.39 20.95
CA ALA A 153 -10.52 8.75 21.09
C ALA A 153 -11.36 9.63 22.03
N GLY A 154 -12.39 10.26 21.48
CA GLY A 154 -13.05 11.40 22.11
C GLY A 154 -13.40 11.13 23.57
N THR A 155 -12.96 12.01 24.47
CA THR A 155 -13.63 12.20 25.75
C THR A 155 -14.90 13.00 25.47
N GLY A 156 -15.98 12.30 25.16
CA GLY A 156 -17.36 12.82 25.18
C GLY A 156 -18.05 12.42 26.48
#